data_AF-A0A950PRH0-F1
#
_entry.id   AF-A0A950PRH0-F1
#
_cell.length_a   1.000
_cell.length_b   1.000
_cell.length_c   1.000
_cell.angle_alpha   90.00
_cell.angle_beta   90.00
_cell.angle_gamma   90.00
#
_symmetry.space_group_name_H-M   'P 1'
#
loop_
_entity.id
_entity.type
_entity.pdbx_description
1 polymer ?
#
loop_
_entity_poly.entity_id
_entity_poly.type
_entity_poly.pdbx_seq_one_letter_code
_entity_poly.pdbx_strand_id
1 'polypeptide(L)'
;MATKTKSLIELDEGVCCAPLQVAPLGEDEAGELARVFAALGDPVRLRLLSLVAAAGEVCSCDLEDPLGKSQPTISHHTKALADAGLITGEKRGRWMIWTIVPERLKALRAALA
;
A
#
# COMPACT_ATOMS: atom_id res chain seq x y z
N MET A 1 -40.61 0.27 20.96
CA MET A 1 -39.80 1.43 20.57
C MET A 1 -38.35 1.12 20.90
N ALA A 2 -37.67 0.40 19.99
CA ALA A 2 -36.30 -0.02 20.20
C ALA A 2 -35.36 1.14 19.87
N THR A 3 -34.45 1.39 20.81
CA THR A 3 -33.41 2.41 20.82
C THR A 3 -32.56 2.34 19.55
N LYS A 4 -32.48 3.49 18.86
CA LYS A 4 -31.65 3.71 17.68
C LYS A 4 -30.18 3.67 18.12
N THR A 5 -29.56 2.50 17.98
CA THR A 5 -28.15 2.31 18.31
C THR A 5 -27.31 3.06 17.29
N LYS A 6 -26.76 4.15 17.80
CA LYS A 6 -25.73 5.04 17.30
C LYS A 6 -24.74 4.31 16.37
N SER A 7 -24.88 4.53 15.06
CA SER A 7 -23.82 4.23 14.09
C SER A 7 -22.70 5.24 14.32
N LEU A 8 -21.65 4.80 15.01
CA LEU A 8 -20.34 5.43 15.00
C LEU A 8 -19.38 4.38 14.47
N ILE A 9 -19.28 4.32 13.15
CA ILE A 9 -18.07 3.87 12.48
C ILE A 9 -17.65 5.11 11.70
N GLU A 10 -16.71 5.85 12.27
CA GLU A 10 -15.94 6.83 11.51
C GLU A 10 -15.31 6.07 10.35
N LEU A 11 -15.64 6.49 9.13
CA LEU A 11 -15.10 5.95 7.91
C LEU A 11 -13.61 6.32 7.86
N ASP A 12 -12.78 5.41 8.36
CA ASP A 12 -11.33 5.44 8.13
C ASP A 12 -11.10 5.17 6.64
N GLU A 13 -10.44 6.10 5.94
CA GLU A 13 -10.10 6.08 4.51
C GLU A 13 -9.09 4.96 4.13
N GLY A 14 -9.21 3.77 4.73
CA GLY A 14 -8.26 2.67 4.59
C GLY A 14 -8.82 1.26 4.84
N VAL A 15 -10.06 1.08 5.28
CA VAL A 15 -10.62 -0.25 5.59
C VAL A 15 -11.31 -0.85 4.36
N CYS A 16 -10.51 -1.51 3.52
CA CYS A 16 -10.93 -2.05 2.23
C CYS A 16 -11.52 -3.46 2.37
N CYS A 17 -12.80 -3.56 2.74
CA CYS A 17 -13.66 -4.74 2.51
C CYS A 17 -13.65 -5.84 3.60
N ALA A 18 -14.75 -6.60 3.64
CA ALA A 18 -14.84 -7.86 4.38
C ALA A 18 -13.91 -8.92 3.77
N PRO A 19 -13.48 -9.94 4.54
CA PRO A 19 -12.60 -10.97 4.02
C PRO A 19 -13.24 -11.73 2.85
N LEU A 20 -12.42 -12.09 1.85
CA LEU A 20 -12.85 -12.80 0.64
C LEU A 20 -13.65 -14.08 0.92
N GLN A 21 -13.42 -14.69 2.09
CA GLN A 21 -14.05 -15.94 2.50
C GLN A 21 -15.46 -15.76 3.10
N VAL A 22 -15.87 -14.54 3.44
CA VAL A 22 -17.12 -14.27 4.19
C VAL A 22 -18.29 -13.96 3.26
N ALA A 23 -18.08 -13.12 2.25
CA ALA A 23 -19.11 -12.73 1.29
C ALA A 23 -18.47 -12.35 -0.05
N PRO A 24 -19.21 -12.45 -1.18
CA PRO A 24 -18.74 -11.94 -2.46
C PRO A 24 -18.45 -10.43 -2.40
N LEU A 25 -17.36 -10.00 -3.05
CA LEU A 25 -17.02 -8.59 -3.17
C LEU A 25 -17.98 -7.85 -4.11
N GLY A 26 -18.25 -6.59 -3.82
CA GLY A 26 -18.81 -5.66 -4.79
C GLY A 26 -17.82 -5.38 -5.94
N GLU A 27 -18.32 -4.88 -7.08
CA GLU A 27 -17.46 -4.56 -8.25
C GLU A 27 -16.40 -3.50 -7.90
N ASP A 28 -16.78 -2.46 -7.16
CA ASP A 28 -15.86 -1.39 -6.74
C ASP A 28 -14.76 -1.93 -5.80
N GLU A 29 -15.15 -2.75 -4.81
CA GLU A 29 -14.25 -3.40 -3.86
C GLU A 29 -13.24 -4.31 -4.57
N ALA A 30 -13.72 -5.11 -5.53
CA ALA A 30 -12.86 -5.95 -6.36
C ALA A 30 -11.89 -5.13 -7.21
N GLY A 31 -12.36 -4.01 -7.79
CA GLY A 31 -11.52 -3.09 -8.58
C GLY A 31 -10.42 -2.44 -7.74
N GLU A 32 -10.75 -1.99 -6.53
CA GLU A 32 -9.78 -1.44 -5.57
C GLU A 32 -8.70 -2.46 -5.20
N LEU A 33 -9.10 -3.66 -4.77
CA LEU A 33 -8.16 -4.73 -4.42
C LEU A 33 -7.30 -5.16 -5.61
N ALA A 34 -7.90 -5.30 -6.81
CA ALA A 34 -7.17 -5.66 -8.02
C ALA A 34 -6.09 -4.64 -8.37
N ARG A 35 -6.36 -3.34 -8.19
CA ARG A 35 -5.35 -2.29 -8.42
C ARG A 35 -4.16 -2.42 -7.47
N VAL A 36 -4.40 -2.70 -6.20
CA VAL A 36 -3.33 -2.87 -5.22
C VAL A 36 -2.55 -4.15 -5.48
N PHE A 37 -3.23 -5.25 -5.79
CA PHE A 37 -2.57 -6.50 -6.15
C PHE A 37 -1.77 -6.37 -7.45
N ALA A 38 -2.22 -5.57 -8.42
CA ALA A 38 -1.43 -5.28 -9.62
C ALA A 38 -0.14 -4.50 -9.28
N ALA A 39 -0.20 -3.56 -8.32
CA ALA A 39 1.01 -2.91 -7.81
C ALA A 39 1.94 -3.91 -7.10
N LEU A 40 1.41 -4.89 -6.37
CA LEU A 40 2.22 -5.96 -5.76
C LEU A 40 2.65 -7.05 -6.75
N GLY A 41 2.01 -7.19 -7.91
CA GLY A 41 2.27 -8.27 -8.87
C GLY A 41 3.60 -8.18 -9.61
N ASP A 42 4.38 -7.12 -9.38
CA ASP A 42 5.70 -6.94 -9.99
C ASP A 42 6.83 -7.33 -9.02
N PRO A 43 7.78 -8.19 -9.44
CA PRO A 43 8.86 -8.66 -8.57
C PRO A 43 9.77 -7.55 -8.03
N VAL A 44 10.01 -6.49 -8.82
CA VAL A 44 10.85 -5.37 -8.39
C VAL A 44 10.13 -4.57 -7.32
N ARG A 45 8.82 -4.32 -7.49
CA ARG A 45 7.99 -3.62 -6.50
C ARG A 45 7.87 -4.40 -5.20
N LEU A 46 7.72 -5.73 -5.23
CA LEU A 46 7.72 -6.55 -4.02
C LEU A 46 9.06 -6.46 -3.26
N ARG A 47 10.17 -6.57 -3.99
CA ARG A 47 11.50 -6.47 -3.38
C ARG A 47 11.76 -5.07 -2.83
N LEU A 48 11.35 -4.02 -3.54
CA LEU A 48 11.42 -2.64 -3.08
C LEU A 48 10.61 -2.45 -1.79
N LEU A 49 9.35 -2.89 -1.77
CA LEU A 49 8.49 -2.79 -0.59
C LEU A 49 9.11 -3.50 0.61
N SER A 50 9.69 -4.69 0.40
CA SER A 50 10.41 -5.43 1.45
C SER A 50 11.62 -4.66 2.00
N LEU A 51 12.38 -3.96 1.15
CA LEU A 51 13.53 -3.15 1.58
C LEU A 51 13.08 -1.97 2.45
N VAL A 52 12.03 -1.25 2.01
CA VAL A 52 11.46 -0.13 2.78
C VAL A 52 10.91 -0.62 4.12
N ALA A 53 10.20 -1.76 4.13
CA ALA A 53 9.67 -2.35 5.36
C ALA A 53 10.76 -2.76 6.36
N ALA A 54 11.88 -3.29 5.88
CA ALA A 54 12.97 -3.73 6.75
C ALA A 54 13.78 -2.56 7.34
N ALA A 55 13.91 -1.46 6.60
CA ALA A 55 14.70 -0.29 7.01
C ALA A 55 13.90 0.75 7.80
N GLY A 56 12.57 0.74 7.69
CA GLY A 56 11.68 1.75 8.27
C GLY A 56 11.56 3.00 7.39
N GLU A 57 12.69 3.62 7.03
CA GLU A 57 12.76 4.73 6.08
C GLU A 57 13.94 4.56 5.10
N VAL A 58 13.74 4.90 3.82
CA VAL A 58 14.75 4.70 2.76
C VAL A 58 14.75 5.84 1.74
N CYS A 59 15.92 6.37 1.36
CA CYS A 59 16.02 7.31 0.24
C CYS A 59 15.70 6.62 -1.09
N SER A 60 15.05 7.32 -2.00
CA SER A 60 14.90 6.84 -3.39
C SER A 60 16.24 6.50 -4.07
N CYS A 61 17.33 7.14 -3.67
CA CYS A 61 18.68 6.93 -4.17
C CYS A 61 19.30 5.61 -3.66
N ASP A 62 19.00 5.22 -2.42
CA ASP A 62 19.54 4.02 -1.80
C ASP A 62 18.89 2.72 -2.34
N LEU A 63 17.88 2.85 -3.19
CA LEU A 63 17.16 1.73 -3.81
C LEU A 63 17.78 1.27 -5.14
N GLU A 64 18.63 2.08 -5.77
CA GLU A 64 19.19 1.79 -7.10
C GLU A 64 20.08 0.53 -7.08
N ASP A 65 21.11 0.54 -6.25
CA ASP A 65 22.08 -0.55 -6.11
C ASP A 65 21.45 -1.90 -5.70
N PRO A 66 20.64 -1.99 -4.61
CA PRO A 66 20.10 -3.28 -4.17
C PRO A 66 19.11 -3.89 -5.18
N LEU A 67 18.46 -3.05 -6.00
CA LEU A 67 17.52 -3.51 -7.04
C LEU A 67 18.17 -3.63 -8.42
N GLY A 68 19.38 -3.11 -8.61
CA GLY A 68 20.06 -3.05 -9.91
C GLY A 68 19.25 -2.28 -10.95
N LYS A 69 18.62 -1.17 -10.54
CA LYS A 69 17.74 -0.35 -11.40
C LYS A 69 18.19 1.11 -11.37
N SER A 70 17.97 1.80 -12.48
CA SER A 70 18.23 3.24 -12.57
C SER A 70 17.18 4.04 -11.79
N GLN A 71 17.57 5.24 -11.36
CA GLN A 71 16.69 6.19 -10.68
C GLN A 71 15.32 6.39 -11.36
N PRO A 72 15.20 6.56 -12.70
CA PRO A 72 13.90 6.74 -13.34
C PRO A 72 12.99 5.51 -13.16
N THR A 73 13.57 4.32 -13.21
CA THR A 73 12.85 3.06 -12.95
C THR A 73 12.43 2.95 -11.50
N ILE A 74 13.31 3.31 -10.55
CA ILE A 74 12.95 3.37 -9.12
C ILE A 74 11.78 4.34 -8.90
N SER A 75 11.85 5.55 -9.46
CA SER A 75 10.80 6.57 -9.33
C SER A 75 9.45 6.07 -9.89
N HIS A 76 9.47 5.34 -10.99
CA HIS A 76 8.27 4.70 -11.54
C HIS A 76 7.68 3.66 -10.57
N HIS A 77 8.52 2.79 -9.99
CA HIS A 77 8.07 1.76 -9.05
C HIS A 77 7.54 2.35 -7.74
N THR A 78 8.23 3.34 -7.16
CA THR A 78 7.79 3.98 -5.91
C THR A 78 6.51 4.78 -6.12
N LYS A 79 6.36 5.45 -7.28
CA LYS A 79 5.09 6.08 -7.63
C LYS A 79 3.94 5.07 -7.69
N ALA A 80 4.12 3.93 -8.37
CA ALA A 80 3.08 2.91 -8.45
C ALA A 80 2.67 2.36 -7.07
N LEU A 81 3.63 2.17 -6.16
CA LEU A 81 3.37 1.73 -4.78
C LEU A 81 2.71 2.83 -3.93
N ALA A 82 3.09 4.09 -4.12
CA ALA A 82 2.50 5.24 -3.44
C ALA A 82 1.07 5.50 -3.91
N ASP A 83 0.81 5.42 -5.23
CA ASP A 83 -0.52 5.53 -5.81
C ASP A 83 -1.44 4.37 -5.34
N ALA A 84 -0.87 3.21 -4.99
CA ALA A 84 -1.58 2.10 -4.36
C ALA A 84 -1.71 2.23 -2.83
N GLY A 85 -1.18 3.31 -2.23
CA GLY A 85 -1.23 3.59 -0.79
C GLY A 85 -0.35 2.67 0.07
N LEU A 86 0.59 1.94 -0.51
CA LEU A 86 1.45 0.97 0.19
C LEU A 86 2.66 1.63 0.86
N ILE A 87 3.14 2.73 0.27
CA ILE A 87 4.23 3.55 0.79
C ILE A 87 3.83 5.03 0.76
N THR A 88 4.48 5.84 1.58
CA THR A 88 4.38 7.29 1.54
C THR A 88 5.76 7.93 1.39
N GLY A 89 5.81 9.11 0.78
CA GLY A 89 7.03 9.83 0.46
C GLY A 89 7.12 11.17 1.18
N GLU A 90 8.20 11.43 1.91
CA GLU A 90 8.53 12.72 2.51
C GLU A 90 9.75 13.36 1.84
N LYS A 91 9.64 14.63 1.41
CA LYS A 91 10.74 15.34 0.76
C LYS A 91 11.67 15.94 1.80
N ARG A 92 12.90 15.42 1.89
CA ARG A 92 13.97 15.94 2.75
C ARG A 92 15.07 16.57 1.90
N GLY A 93 15.00 17.89 1.73
CA GLY A 93 15.89 18.65 0.85
C GLY A 93 15.65 18.31 -0.63
N ARG A 94 16.65 17.71 -1.28
CA ARG A 94 16.52 17.22 -2.68
C ARG A 94 16.09 15.75 -2.76
N TRP A 95 16.00 15.06 -1.63
CA TRP A 95 15.77 13.63 -1.57
C TRP A 95 14.31 13.32 -1.24
N MET A 96 13.83 12.19 -1.76
CA MET A 96 12.53 11.62 -1.44
C MET A 96 12.77 10.41 -0.54
N ILE A 97 12.24 10.45 0.68
CA ILE A 97 12.35 9.37 1.67
C ILE A 97 11.04 8.60 1.68
N TRP A 98 11.11 7.28 1.55
CA TRP A 98 9.96 6.38 1.50
C TRP A 98 9.80 5.63 2.81
N THR A 99 8.56 5.46 3.26
CA THR A 99 8.18 4.63 4.41
C THR A 99 6.96 3.79 4.06
N ILE A 100 6.77 2.66 4.76
CA ILE A 100 5.57 1.83 4.62
C ILE A 100 4.35 2.53 5.23
N VAL A 101 3.18 2.30 4.65
CA VAL A 101 1.88 2.60 5.28
C VAL A 101 1.35 1.32 5.96
N PRO A 102 1.51 1.15 7.29
CA PRO A 102 1.26 -0.13 7.95
C PRO A 102 -0.22 -0.53 7.91
N GLU A 103 -1.12 0.44 8.03
CA GLU A 103 -2.56 0.20 7.99
C GLU A 103 -3.02 -0.38 6.65
N ARG A 104 -2.40 0.05 5.53
CA ARG A 104 -2.73 -0.50 4.20
C ARG A 104 -2.34 -1.98 4.08
N LEU A 105 -1.18 -2.37 4.62
CA LEU A 105 -0.74 -3.77 4.62
C LEU A 105 -1.64 -4.64 5.52
N LYS A 106 -2.04 -4.10 6.68
CA LYS A 106 -2.96 -4.78 7.60
C LYS A 106 -4.33 -5.01 6.95
N ALA A 107 -4.86 -4.02 6.23
CA ALA A 107 -6.10 -4.13 5.48
C ALA A 107 -6.02 -5.22 4.39
N LEU A 108 -4.94 -5.25 3.60
CA LEU A 108 -4.74 -6.29 2.58
C LEU A 108 -4.66 -7.70 3.16
N ARG A 109 -3.95 -7.85 4.29
CA ARG A 109 -3.89 -9.13 5.00
C ARG A 109 -5.28 -9.54 5.47
N ALA A 110 -6.07 -8.62 6.01
CA ALA A 110 -7.42 -8.90 6.49
C ALA A 110 -8.37 -9.27 5.34
N ALA A 111 -8.23 -8.64 4.17
CA ALA A 111 -9.03 -8.95 2.99
C ALA A 111 -8.81 -10.40 2.50
N LEU A 112 -7.60 -10.95 2.64
CA LEU A 112 -7.27 -12.31 2.24
C LEU A 112 -7.53 -13.39 3.32
N ALA A 113 -7.82 -12.99 4.56
CA ALA A 113 -7.90 -13.88 5.72
C ALA A 113 -9.24 -14.59 5.87
#